data_AF-A0A835AZS1-F1
#
_entry.id   AF-A0A835AZS1-F1
#
_cell.length_a   1.000
_cell.length_b   1.000
_cell.length_c   1.000
_cell.angle_alpha   90.00
_cell.angle_beta   90.00
_cell.angle_gamma   90.00
#
_symmetry.space_group_name_H-M   'P 1'
#
loop_
_entity.id
_entity.type
_entity.pdbx_description
1 polymer ?
#
loop_
_entity_poly.entity_id
_entity_poly.type
_entity_poly.pdbx_seq_one_letter_code
_entity_poly.pdbx_strand_id
1 'polypeptide(L)'
;MIATVDNLKRLCIDHYFEEEIESAMGVCISLVHSDDLHDATLPFRLMRETGHDVSADDVLRRFTDSAGEFSLALSKDIGGLLSLHDMSHLDIGEESLHKAKKFSTKHLASAIRDLEPGLATYVRQSLDHPYHLCLTQYKARHHLSYLQSLPNRNTAAMEELAIAEFQLNKMQHQKEMAEIKRWWMELGLAQEIPVARDQVLKWYTWSMTILQGPSLSRYRVEITKIIAIAYVVDDIFDLVGTLDELSLFTKAIKVWDIAADDSLPSCIRSCYKALYTVTNEMSDISEKEHGLNPINHLRKAWEVLFDGFMVEAKWLATNQVPTAEEYLRNGVVTSGVPLAFVNILFLLGHHHAADMDATELTDHIPPAISSAAKILRLWDDMGSAQDEGQEGLDGSYRELYLMENPAGDAEEHMKRLIAREWAELNRECFSRRTFSDSFSQACLNAARMVSVMYSYDKEQRLPVLEDYMRMLLI
;
A
#
# COMPACT_ATOMS: atom_id res chain seq x y z
N MET A 1 -20.96 -13.37 -18.39
CA MET A 1 -19.55 -13.85 -18.37
C MET A 1 -18.67 -12.82 -17.67
N ILE A 2 -18.56 -11.59 -18.16
CA ILE A 2 -17.69 -10.58 -17.54
C ILE A 2 -18.11 -10.14 -16.13
N ALA A 3 -19.42 -10.04 -15.87
CA ALA A 3 -19.93 -9.80 -14.51
C ALA A 3 -19.59 -10.94 -13.53
N THR A 4 -19.43 -12.17 -14.03
CA THR A 4 -18.98 -13.31 -13.21
C THR A 4 -17.51 -13.16 -12.86
N VAL A 5 -16.65 -12.80 -13.82
CA VAL A 5 -15.23 -12.48 -13.58
C VAL A 5 -15.11 -11.36 -12.54
N ASP A 6 -15.94 -10.32 -12.66
CA ASP A 6 -15.95 -9.23 -11.69
C ASP A 6 -16.30 -9.71 -10.27
N ASN A 7 -17.34 -10.53 -10.13
CA ASN A 7 -17.70 -11.09 -8.82
C ASN A 7 -16.57 -11.96 -8.23
N LEU A 8 -15.91 -12.79 -9.03
CA LEU A 8 -14.77 -13.61 -8.58
C LEU A 8 -13.63 -12.74 -8.05
N LYS A 9 -13.24 -11.71 -8.80
CA LYS A 9 -12.21 -10.73 -8.41
C LYS A 9 -12.60 -9.94 -7.16
N ARG A 10 -13.84 -9.42 -7.12
CA ARG A 10 -14.34 -8.66 -5.96
C ARG A 10 -14.44 -9.51 -4.70
N LEU A 11 -14.62 -10.83 -4.83
CA LEU A 11 -14.61 -11.78 -3.72
C LEU A 11 -13.21 -12.32 -3.38
N CYS A 12 -12.17 -11.95 -4.13
CA CYS A 12 -10.79 -12.42 -3.96
C CYS A 12 -10.68 -13.95 -4.06
N ILE A 13 -11.39 -14.55 -5.02
CA ILE A 13 -11.37 -16.00 -5.31
C ILE A 13 -11.05 -16.29 -6.78
N ASP A 14 -10.58 -15.28 -7.51
CA ASP A 14 -10.23 -15.35 -8.92
C ASP A 14 -9.01 -16.24 -9.22
N HIS A 15 -8.09 -16.39 -8.27
CA HIS A 15 -6.92 -17.29 -8.38
C HIS A 15 -7.28 -18.77 -8.56
N TYR A 16 -8.52 -19.17 -8.27
CA TYR A 16 -9.01 -20.52 -8.55
C TYR A 16 -9.44 -20.74 -10.01
N PHE A 17 -9.52 -19.67 -10.80
CA PHE A 17 -10.13 -19.65 -12.13
C PHE A 17 -9.29 -18.87 -13.15
N GLU A 18 -7.96 -18.87 -13.00
CA GLU A 18 -7.06 -18.06 -13.84
C GLU A 18 -7.25 -18.36 -15.34
N GLU A 19 -7.31 -19.63 -15.72
CA GLU A 19 -7.51 -20.06 -17.11
C GLU A 19 -8.89 -19.66 -17.66
N GLU A 20 -9.95 -19.84 -16.87
CA GLU A 20 -11.31 -19.46 -17.28
C GLU A 20 -11.47 -17.95 -17.40
N ILE A 21 -10.82 -17.19 -16.52
CA ILE A 21 -10.81 -15.73 -16.56
C ILE A 21 -10.07 -15.24 -17.80
N GLU A 22 -8.90 -15.78 -18.12
CA GLU A 22 -8.14 -15.41 -19.31
C GLU A 22 -8.97 -15.66 -20.59
N SER A 23 -9.58 -16.85 -20.69
CA SER A 23 -10.47 -17.22 -21.79
C SER A 23 -11.68 -16.27 -21.91
N ALA A 24 -12.33 -15.96 -20.80
CA ALA A 24 -13.47 -15.04 -20.75
C ALA A 24 -13.08 -13.61 -21.18
N MET A 25 -11.91 -13.14 -20.74
CA MET A 25 -11.39 -11.82 -21.09
C MET A 25 -11.15 -11.71 -22.59
N GLY A 26 -10.53 -12.72 -23.23
CA GLY A 26 -10.28 -12.73 -24.67
C GLY A 26 -11.55 -12.56 -25.53
N VAL A 27 -12.67 -13.15 -25.10
CA VAL A 27 -13.97 -13.03 -25.80
C VAL A 27 -14.61 -11.65 -25.58
N CYS A 28 -14.39 -11.04 -24.42
CA CYS A 28 -15.07 -9.81 -24.00
C CYS A 28 -14.34 -8.53 -24.40
N ILE A 29 -13.17 -8.60 -25.06
CA ILE A 29 -12.40 -7.41 -25.48
C ILE A 29 -13.26 -6.44 -26.32
N SER A 30 -14.11 -6.95 -27.21
CA SER A 30 -14.95 -6.12 -28.07
C SER A 30 -16.01 -5.30 -27.30
N LEU A 31 -16.31 -5.66 -26.06
CA LEU A 31 -17.31 -4.96 -25.24
C LEU A 31 -16.86 -3.55 -24.82
N VAL A 32 -15.56 -3.23 -24.86
CA VAL A 32 -15.07 -1.85 -24.65
C VAL A 32 -15.66 -0.84 -25.65
N HIS A 33 -16.25 -1.34 -26.75
CA HIS A 33 -16.94 -0.54 -27.76
C HIS A 33 -18.47 -0.60 -27.65
N SER A 34 -19.01 -1.15 -26.57
CA SER A 34 -20.45 -1.19 -26.30
C SER A 34 -21.03 0.22 -26.18
N ASP A 35 -22.30 0.37 -26.55
CA ASP A 35 -23.07 1.59 -26.32
C ASP A 35 -23.75 1.59 -24.94
N ASP A 36 -23.64 0.49 -24.19
CA ASP A 36 -24.03 0.41 -22.78
C ASP A 36 -22.86 0.79 -21.86
N LEU A 37 -23.12 1.65 -20.87
CA LEU A 37 -22.08 2.22 -20.01
C LEU A 37 -21.40 1.16 -19.14
N HIS A 38 -22.17 0.22 -18.58
CA HIS A 38 -21.63 -0.84 -17.76
C HIS A 38 -20.79 -1.81 -18.61
N ASP A 39 -21.34 -2.24 -19.74
CA ASP A 39 -20.67 -3.18 -20.65
C ASP A 39 -19.40 -2.60 -21.30
N ALA A 40 -19.29 -1.27 -21.42
CA ALA A 40 -18.07 -0.63 -21.91
C ALA A 40 -17.00 -0.41 -20.83
N THR A 41 -17.41 0.05 -19.64
CA THR A 41 -16.49 0.46 -18.57
C THR A 41 -15.95 -0.72 -17.74
N LEU A 42 -16.72 -1.80 -17.60
CA LEU A 42 -16.28 -2.98 -16.86
C LEU A 42 -15.11 -3.72 -17.55
N PRO A 43 -15.19 -4.08 -18.86
CA PRO A 43 -14.06 -4.67 -19.55
C PRO A 43 -12.86 -3.75 -19.61
N PHE A 44 -13.04 -2.44 -19.78
CA PHE A 44 -11.94 -1.49 -19.68
C PHE A 44 -11.15 -1.67 -18.39
N ARG A 45 -11.85 -1.67 -17.24
CA ARG A 45 -11.20 -1.81 -15.94
C ARG A 45 -10.45 -3.15 -15.84
N LEU A 46 -11.10 -4.25 -16.17
CA LEU A 46 -10.51 -5.59 -16.07
C LEU A 46 -9.31 -5.78 -17.01
N MET A 47 -9.38 -5.20 -18.22
CA MET A 47 -8.29 -5.20 -19.20
C MET A 47 -7.10 -4.36 -18.69
N ARG A 48 -7.36 -3.17 -18.15
CA ARG A 48 -6.30 -2.31 -17.60
C ARG A 48 -5.62 -2.94 -16.39
N GLU A 49 -6.38 -3.55 -15.48
CA GLU A 49 -5.82 -4.30 -14.34
C GLU A 49 -4.91 -5.46 -14.76
N THR A 50 -5.11 -6.01 -15.96
CA THR A 50 -4.29 -7.09 -16.53
C THR A 50 -3.18 -6.57 -17.46
N GLY A 51 -2.98 -5.25 -17.51
CA GLY A 51 -1.88 -4.63 -18.26
C GLY A 51 -2.14 -4.47 -19.76
N HIS A 52 -3.40 -4.55 -20.20
CA HIS A 52 -3.74 -4.21 -21.59
C HIS A 52 -3.78 -2.69 -21.78
N ASP A 53 -3.17 -2.22 -22.86
CA ASP A 53 -3.22 -0.81 -23.25
C ASP A 53 -4.59 -0.48 -23.86
N VAL A 54 -5.49 0.02 -23.00
CA VAL A 54 -6.83 0.47 -23.39
C VAL A 54 -6.94 1.95 -23.09
N SER A 55 -7.30 2.76 -24.08
CA SER A 55 -7.48 4.22 -23.96
C SER A 55 -8.82 4.56 -23.30
N ALA A 56 -8.80 5.31 -22.18
CA ALA A 56 -10.04 5.76 -21.54
C ALA A 56 -10.81 6.71 -22.46
N ASP A 57 -10.10 7.56 -23.19
CA ASP A 57 -10.70 8.53 -24.11
C ASP A 57 -11.49 7.84 -25.22
N ASP A 58 -11.00 6.72 -25.76
CA ASP A 58 -11.68 6.01 -26.84
C ASP A 58 -12.93 5.26 -26.36
N VAL A 59 -12.90 4.75 -25.12
CA VAL A 59 -14.08 4.14 -24.48
C VAL A 59 -15.11 5.21 -24.12
N LEU A 60 -14.68 6.31 -23.51
CA LEU A 60 -15.58 7.34 -22.96
C LEU A 60 -16.15 8.31 -24.01
N ARG A 61 -15.53 8.42 -25.19
CA ARG A 61 -16.02 9.32 -26.27
C ARG A 61 -17.46 9.04 -26.69
N ARG A 62 -17.93 7.79 -26.55
CA ARG A 62 -19.31 7.39 -26.90
C ARG A 62 -20.36 7.90 -25.92
N PHE A 63 -19.94 8.18 -24.68
CA PHE A 63 -20.80 8.61 -23.58
C PHE A 63 -20.75 10.12 -23.32
N THR A 64 -19.94 10.83 -24.11
CA THR A 64 -19.69 12.26 -23.97
C THR A 64 -20.06 13.02 -25.24
N ASP A 65 -20.38 14.30 -25.10
CA ASP A 65 -20.62 15.19 -26.23
C ASP A 65 -19.30 15.71 -26.85
N SER A 66 -19.39 16.62 -27.82
CA SER A 66 -18.21 17.21 -28.46
C SER A 66 -17.32 18.04 -27.51
N ALA A 67 -17.82 18.43 -26.34
CA ALA A 67 -17.04 19.10 -25.29
C ALA A 67 -16.43 18.10 -24.28
N GLY A 68 -16.70 16.80 -24.45
CA GLY A 68 -16.28 15.76 -23.52
C GLY A 68 -17.14 15.69 -22.25
N GLU A 69 -18.36 16.25 -22.27
CA GLU A 69 -19.27 16.25 -21.13
C GLU A 69 -20.23 15.05 -21.20
N PHE A 70 -20.42 14.37 -20.06
CA PHE A 70 -21.28 13.20 -19.97
C PHE A 70 -22.76 13.56 -20.08
N SER A 71 -23.51 12.73 -20.81
CA SER A 71 -24.96 12.87 -20.91
C SER A 71 -25.66 12.69 -19.56
N LEU A 72 -26.53 13.63 -19.18
CA LEU A 72 -27.35 13.52 -17.98
C LEU A 72 -28.29 12.30 -18.01
N ALA A 73 -28.58 11.72 -19.17
CA ALA A 73 -29.38 10.50 -19.26
C ALA A 73 -28.71 9.31 -18.55
N LEU A 74 -27.38 9.29 -18.50
CA LEU A 74 -26.58 8.25 -17.82
C LEU A 74 -26.76 8.30 -16.31
N SER A 75 -27.26 9.40 -15.73
CA SER A 75 -27.43 9.53 -14.28
C SER A 75 -28.46 8.55 -13.70
N LYS A 76 -29.25 7.90 -14.55
CA LYS A 76 -30.27 6.92 -14.16
C LYS A 76 -29.74 5.49 -14.10
N ASP A 77 -28.60 5.23 -14.74
CA ASP A 77 -27.97 3.91 -14.77
C ASP A 77 -26.99 3.77 -13.60
N ILE A 78 -27.49 3.31 -12.45
CA ILE A 78 -26.68 3.15 -11.24
C ILE A 78 -25.57 2.10 -11.44
N GLY A 79 -25.83 1.04 -12.21
CA GLY A 79 -24.84 0.00 -12.49
C GLY A 79 -23.69 0.50 -13.36
N GLY A 80 -24.01 1.23 -14.42
CA GLY A 80 -23.03 1.90 -15.26
C GLY A 80 -22.27 3.00 -14.50
N LEU A 81 -22.93 3.79 -13.65
CA LEU A 81 -22.27 4.80 -12.83
C LEU A 81 -21.28 4.19 -11.81
N LEU A 82 -21.62 3.06 -11.18
CA LEU A 82 -20.71 2.34 -10.29
C LEU A 82 -19.48 1.84 -11.05
N SER A 83 -19.69 1.26 -12.24
CA SER A 83 -18.60 0.78 -13.09
C SER A 83 -17.71 1.92 -13.60
N LEU A 84 -18.31 3.04 -14.02
CA LEU A 84 -17.62 4.28 -14.39
C LEU A 84 -16.83 4.87 -13.22
N HIS A 85 -17.40 4.82 -12.01
CA HIS A 85 -16.72 5.25 -10.79
C HIS A 85 -15.47 4.40 -10.52
N ASP A 86 -15.60 3.07 -10.53
CA ASP A 86 -14.49 2.15 -10.33
C ASP A 86 -13.40 2.37 -11.39
N MET A 87 -13.78 2.44 -12.68
CA MET A 87 -12.89 2.75 -13.81
C MET A 87 -12.10 4.04 -13.58
N SER A 88 -12.72 5.08 -13.04
CA SER A 88 -12.10 6.39 -12.85
C SER A 88 -10.94 6.43 -11.86
N HIS A 89 -10.78 5.41 -11.01
CA HIS A 89 -9.65 5.32 -10.07
C HIS A 89 -8.43 4.62 -10.66
N LEU A 90 -8.53 4.03 -11.86
CA LEU A 90 -7.40 3.50 -12.63
C LEU A 90 -6.75 4.56 -13.52
N ASP A 91 -6.86 5.82 -13.08
CA ASP A 91 -6.30 6.98 -13.77
C ASP A 91 -4.78 6.87 -13.84
N ILE A 92 -4.24 7.10 -15.03
CA ILE A 92 -2.80 7.17 -15.32
C ILE A 92 -2.42 8.57 -15.86
N GLY A 93 -3.23 9.60 -15.58
CA GLY A 93 -3.07 10.97 -16.03
C GLY A 93 -4.03 11.39 -17.16
N GLU A 94 -5.15 10.69 -17.33
CA GLU A 94 -6.14 10.89 -18.40
C GLU A 94 -7.23 11.88 -17.95
N GLU A 95 -7.43 12.97 -18.70
CA GLU A 95 -8.45 13.99 -18.36
C GLU A 95 -9.88 13.42 -18.37
N SER A 96 -10.18 12.46 -19.26
CA SER A 96 -11.49 11.81 -19.33
C SER A 96 -11.85 11.05 -18.06
N LEU A 97 -10.88 10.41 -17.39
CA LEU A 97 -11.11 9.72 -16.12
C LEU A 97 -11.34 10.71 -14.98
N HIS A 98 -10.71 11.89 -15.01
CA HIS A 98 -11.03 12.95 -14.06
C HIS A 98 -12.48 13.43 -14.20
N LYS A 99 -12.96 13.65 -15.44
CA LYS A 99 -14.35 13.99 -15.71
C LYS A 99 -15.31 12.86 -15.29
N ALA A 100 -14.94 11.61 -15.58
CA ALA A 100 -15.70 10.41 -15.19
C ALA A 100 -15.84 10.30 -13.67
N LYS A 101 -14.76 10.54 -12.92
CA LYS A 101 -14.77 10.55 -11.46
C LYS A 101 -15.73 11.60 -10.91
N LYS A 102 -15.66 12.83 -11.42
CA LYS A 102 -16.53 13.94 -11.00
C LYS A 102 -18.00 13.66 -11.30
N PHE A 103 -18.30 13.19 -12.51
CA PHE A 103 -19.66 12.87 -12.93
C PHE A 103 -20.26 11.72 -12.11
N SER A 104 -19.55 10.58 -12.05
CA SER A 104 -20.01 9.40 -11.31
C SER A 104 -20.23 9.67 -9.83
N THR A 105 -19.26 10.32 -9.17
CA THR A 105 -19.35 10.67 -7.74
C THR A 105 -20.58 11.51 -7.43
N LYS A 106 -20.80 12.59 -8.21
CA LYS A 106 -21.93 13.49 -8.02
C LYS A 106 -23.26 12.77 -8.16
N HIS A 107 -23.43 11.98 -9.21
CA HIS A 107 -24.71 11.35 -9.52
C HIS A 107 -25.01 10.16 -8.62
N LEU A 108 -24.00 9.35 -8.26
CA LEU A 108 -24.15 8.29 -7.25
C LEU A 108 -24.54 8.88 -5.89
N ALA A 109 -23.85 9.94 -5.43
CA ALA A 109 -24.16 10.58 -4.15
C ALA A 109 -25.60 11.12 -4.10
N SER A 110 -26.07 11.72 -5.21
CA SER A 110 -27.44 12.20 -5.32
C SER A 110 -28.47 11.08 -5.29
N ALA A 111 -28.16 9.91 -5.86
CA ALA A 111 -29.10 8.80 -5.97
C ALA A 111 -29.33 8.06 -4.65
N ILE A 112 -28.37 8.06 -3.71
CA ILE A 112 -28.39 7.25 -2.47
C ILE A 112 -29.74 7.27 -1.73
N ARG A 113 -30.41 8.42 -1.68
CA ARG A 113 -31.66 8.59 -0.92
C ARG A 113 -32.86 7.86 -1.55
N ASP A 114 -32.79 7.56 -2.83
CA ASP A 114 -33.88 6.99 -3.62
C ASP A 114 -33.64 5.52 -3.96
N LEU A 115 -32.53 4.93 -3.50
CA LEU A 115 -32.18 3.53 -3.74
C LEU A 115 -32.71 2.62 -2.63
N GLU A 116 -32.96 1.36 -2.98
CA GLU A 116 -33.24 0.29 -2.03
C GLU A 116 -32.11 0.20 -0.98
N PRO A 117 -32.40 -0.08 0.31
CA PRO A 117 -31.43 0.04 1.40
C PRO A 117 -30.10 -0.71 1.19
N GLY A 118 -30.16 -1.92 0.62
CA GLY A 118 -28.96 -2.72 0.31
C GLY A 118 -28.06 -2.06 -0.74
N LEU A 119 -28.67 -1.59 -1.84
CA LEU A 119 -27.95 -0.89 -2.91
C LEU A 119 -27.47 0.49 -2.46
N ALA A 120 -28.28 1.24 -1.70
CA ALA A 120 -27.89 2.52 -1.12
C ALA A 120 -26.63 2.39 -0.23
N THR A 121 -26.57 1.31 0.56
CA THR A 121 -25.42 0.99 1.39
C THR A 121 -24.20 0.64 0.54
N TYR A 122 -24.37 -0.19 -0.49
CA TYR A 122 -23.31 -0.56 -1.42
C TYR A 122 -22.73 0.66 -2.17
N VAL A 123 -23.60 1.55 -2.68
CA VAL A 123 -23.18 2.79 -3.35
C VAL A 123 -22.40 3.70 -2.41
N ARG A 124 -22.89 3.90 -1.18
CA ARG A 124 -22.19 4.72 -0.17
C ARG A 124 -20.80 4.16 0.12
N GLN A 125 -20.69 2.85 0.34
CA GLN A 125 -19.40 2.17 0.57
C GLN A 125 -18.44 2.27 -0.62
N SER A 126 -18.94 2.30 -1.86
CA SER A 126 -18.09 2.48 -3.05
C SER A 126 -17.59 3.92 -3.20
N LEU A 127 -18.38 4.92 -2.78
CA LEU A 127 -17.96 6.32 -2.78
C LEU A 127 -16.96 6.64 -1.67
N ASP A 128 -17.22 6.15 -0.46
CA ASP A 128 -16.35 6.38 0.71
C ASP A 128 -15.02 5.61 0.57
N HIS A 129 -15.08 4.40 0.00
CA HIS A 129 -13.97 3.47 -0.11
C HIS A 129 -13.91 2.84 -1.51
N PRO A 130 -13.36 3.53 -2.52
CA PRO A 130 -13.26 3.01 -3.87
C PRO A 130 -12.46 1.71 -3.95
N TYR A 131 -12.90 0.74 -4.77
CA TYR A 131 -12.29 -0.59 -4.81
C TYR A 131 -10.78 -0.57 -5.07
N HIS A 132 -10.33 0.22 -6.05
CA HIS A 132 -8.92 0.28 -6.42
C HIS A 132 -8.03 0.89 -5.33
N LEU A 133 -8.58 1.76 -4.49
CA LEU A 133 -7.85 2.50 -3.45
C LEU A 133 -7.97 1.84 -2.06
N CYS A 134 -8.61 0.68 -1.96
CA CYS A 134 -8.94 0.05 -0.68
C CYS A 134 -8.49 -1.40 -0.60
N LEU A 135 -8.39 -1.90 0.63
CA LEU A 135 -8.02 -3.29 0.91
C LEU A 135 -9.01 -4.26 0.27
N THR A 136 -8.51 -5.09 -0.64
CA THR A 136 -9.32 -6.00 -1.47
C THR A 136 -10.15 -6.95 -0.62
N GLN A 137 -9.54 -7.62 0.35
CA GLN A 137 -10.25 -8.53 1.27
C GLN A 137 -11.29 -7.81 2.14
N TYR A 138 -11.03 -6.55 2.53
CA TYR A 138 -12.01 -5.75 3.27
C TYR A 138 -13.23 -5.47 2.40
N LYS A 139 -13.01 -5.03 1.15
CA LYS A 139 -14.07 -4.78 0.16
C LYS A 139 -14.81 -6.06 -0.24
N ALA A 140 -14.14 -7.21 -0.25
CA ALA A 140 -14.74 -8.50 -0.55
C ALA A 140 -15.83 -8.90 0.46
N ARG A 141 -15.63 -8.64 1.77
CA ARG A 141 -16.67 -8.85 2.78
C ARG A 141 -17.92 -7.99 2.53
N HIS A 142 -17.74 -6.74 2.14
CA HIS A 142 -18.84 -5.84 1.81
C HIS A 142 -19.58 -6.25 0.53
N HIS A 143 -18.83 -6.69 -0.49
CA HIS A 143 -19.40 -7.21 -1.72
C HIS A 143 -20.19 -8.50 -1.48
N LEU A 144 -19.65 -9.43 -0.67
CA LEU A 144 -20.33 -10.64 -0.25
C LEU A 144 -21.66 -10.32 0.45
N SER A 145 -21.65 -9.36 1.39
CA SER A 145 -22.86 -8.91 2.08
C SER A 145 -23.90 -8.33 1.11
N TYR A 146 -23.45 -7.57 0.11
CA TYR A 146 -24.32 -7.05 -0.95
C TYR A 146 -24.93 -8.19 -1.78
N LEU A 147 -24.14 -9.15 -2.26
CA LEU A 147 -24.64 -10.30 -3.02
C LEU A 147 -25.68 -11.10 -2.21
N GLN A 148 -25.42 -11.32 -0.92
CA GLN A 148 -26.34 -12.02 -0.01
C GLN A 148 -27.66 -11.27 0.21
N SER A 149 -27.68 -9.95 0.03
CA SER A 149 -28.90 -9.14 0.14
C SER A 149 -29.81 -9.22 -1.09
N LEU A 150 -29.32 -9.75 -2.22
CA LEU A 150 -30.09 -9.80 -3.47
C LEU A 150 -31.13 -10.95 -3.46
N PRO A 151 -32.38 -10.69 -3.89
CA PRO A 151 -33.50 -11.64 -3.73
C PRO A 151 -33.47 -12.85 -4.69
N ASN A 152 -32.78 -12.78 -5.83
CA ASN A 152 -32.70 -13.86 -6.84
C ASN A 152 -31.24 -14.07 -7.27
N ARG A 153 -30.40 -14.64 -6.39
CA ARG A 153 -28.96 -14.73 -6.62
C ARG A 153 -28.51 -16.10 -7.15
N ASN A 154 -27.74 -16.10 -8.24
CA ASN A 154 -27.06 -17.28 -8.78
C ASN A 154 -25.58 -17.32 -8.35
N THR A 155 -25.29 -16.82 -7.14
CA THR A 155 -23.92 -16.64 -6.61
C THR A 155 -23.61 -17.54 -5.42
N ALA A 156 -24.54 -18.41 -4.99
CA ALA A 156 -24.41 -19.21 -3.78
C ALA A 156 -23.09 -20.01 -3.70
N ALA A 157 -22.68 -20.66 -4.79
CA ALA A 157 -21.42 -21.40 -4.82
C ALA A 157 -20.18 -20.49 -4.69
N MET A 158 -20.20 -19.29 -5.28
CA MET A 158 -19.12 -18.31 -5.13
C MET A 158 -19.07 -17.76 -3.70
N GLU A 159 -20.23 -17.53 -3.08
CA GLU A 159 -20.34 -17.08 -1.68
C GLU A 159 -19.75 -18.12 -0.73
N GLU A 160 -20.08 -19.40 -0.89
CA GLU A 160 -19.53 -20.49 -0.10
C GLU A 160 -18.01 -20.60 -0.24
N LEU A 161 -17.50 -20.50 -1.48
CA LEU A 161 -16.07 -20.51 -1.75
C LEU A 161 -15.37 -19.29 -1.12
N ALA A 162 -15.93 -18.09 -1.25
CA ALA A 162 -15.39 -16.88 -0.65
C ALA A 162 -15.35 -16.98 0.89
N ILE A 163 -16.39 -17.51 1.53
CA ILE A 163 -16.40 -17.74 2.97
C ILE A 163 -15.30 -18.72 3.38
N ALA A 164 -15.14 -19.82 2.65
CA ALA A 164 -14.07 -20.78 2.91
C ALA A 164 -12.67 -20.13 2.76
N GLU A 165 -12.47 -19.34 1.72
CA GLU A 165 -11.23 -18.60 1.46
C GLU A 165 -10.90 -17.64 2.60
N PHE A 166 -11.87 -16.88 3.11
CA PHE A 166 -11.68 -16.02 4.29
C PHE A 166 -11.23 -16.81 5.51
N GLN A 167 -11.83 -17.97 5.78
CA GLN A 167 -11.45 -18.80 6.93
C GLN A 167 -10.05 -19.38 6.77
N LEU A 168 -9.68 -19.85 5.58
CA LEU A 168 -8.35 -20.37 5.29
C LEU A 168 -7.27 -19.29 5.47
N ASN A 169 -7.49 -18.10 4.91
CA ASN A 169 -6.59 -16.96 5.07
C ASN A 169 -6.45 -16.58 6.55
N LYS A 170 -7.56 -16.50 7.29
CA LYS A 170 -7.53 -16.21 8.73
C LYS A 170 -6.70 -17.23 9.51
N MET A 171 -6.92 -18.53 9.28
CA MET A 171 -6.16 -19.58 9.95
C MET A 171 -4.67 -19.53 9.63
N GLN A 172 -4.32 -19.20 8.38
CA GLN A 172 -2.96 -19.06 7.93
C GLN A 172 -2.27 -17.87 8.62
N HIS A 173 -2.91 -16.71 8.63
CA HIS A 173 -2.37 -15.52 9.30
C HIS A 173 -2.24 -15.69 10.82
N GLN A 174 -3.14 -16.45 11.46
CA GLN A 174 -3.02 -16.77 12.89
C GLN A 174 -1.79 -17.61 13.21
N LYS A 175 -1.42 -18.56 12.34
CA LYS A 175 -0.19 -19.36 12.48
C LYS A 175 1.04 -18.47 12.32
N GLU A 176 1.05 -17.62 11.29
CA GLU A 176 2.14 -16.66 11.04
C GLU A 176 2.31 -15.72 12.24
N MET A 177 1.23 -15.16 12.77
CA MET A 177 1.29 -14.30 13.95
C MET A 177 1.80 -15.03 15.20
N ALA A 178 1.49 -16.31 15.37
CA ALA A 178 2.02 -17.10 16.49
C ALA A 178 3.54 -17.29 16.39
N GLU A 179 4.07 -17.49 15.18
CA GLU A 179 5.51 -17.55 14.92
C GLU A 179 6.18 -16.19 15.16
N ILE A 180 5.63 -15.12 14.59
CA ILE A 180 6.16 -13.75 14.73
C ILE A 180 6.17 -13.32 16.20
N LYS A 181 5.10 -13.61 16.97
CA LYS A 181 5.07 -13.31 18.41
C LYS A 181 6.16 -14.06 19.17
N ARG A 182 6.39 -15.34 18.86
CA ARG A 182 7.45 -16.10 19.50
C ARG A 182 8.82 -15.49 19.20
N TRP A 183 9.09 -15.22 17.92
CA TRP A 183 10.32 -14.57 17.49
C TRP A 183 10.55 -13.23 18.20
N TRP A 184 9.53 -12.36 18.26
CA TRP A 184 9.65 -11.05 18.91
C TRP A 184 9.95 -11.16 20.41
N MET A 185 9.27 -12.08 21.11
CA MET A 185 9.50 -12.32 22.53
C MET A 185 10.90 -12.90 22.81
N GLU A 186 11.40 -13.78 21.94
CA GLU A 186 12.75 -14.34 22.02
C GLU A 186 13.82 -13.29 21.71
N LEU A 187 13.53 -12.34 20.83
CA LEU A 187 14.43 -11.25 20.46
C LEU A 187 14.66 -10.27 21.62
N GLY A 188 13.66 -10.04 22.48
CA GLY A 188 13.81 -9.30 23.74
C GLY A 188 13.97 -7.78 23.61
N LEU A 189 13.89 -7.21 22.40
CA LEU A 189 14.13 -5.78 22.17
C LEU A 189 13.15 -4.87 22.92
N ALA A 190 11.87 -5.26 23.06
CA ALA A 190 10.88 -4.48 23.79
C ALA A 190 11.26 -4.31 25.28
N GLN A 191 11.98 -5.26 25.87
CA GLN A 191 12.45 -5.16 27.25
C GLN A 191 13.75 -4.36 27.35
N GLU A 192 14.61 -4.43 26.34
CA GLU A 192 15.87 -3.68 26.31
C GLU A 192 15.71 -2.21 25.91
N ILE A 193 14.64 -1.89 25.17
CA ILE A 193 14.32 -0.54 24.69
C ILE A 193 12.85 -0.22 25.04
N PRO A 194 12.52 0.00 26.33
CA PRO A 194 11.12 0.14 26.77
C PRO A 194 10.37 1.36 26.21
N VAL A 195 11.10 2.32 25.65
CA VAL A 195 10.54 3.52 25.01
C VAL A 195 10.12 3.24 23.57
N ALA A 196 10.71 2.24 22.93
CA ALA A 196 10.32 1.85 21.57
C ALA A 196 8.93 1.21 21.56
N ARG A 197 8.19 1.45 20.47
CA ARG A 197 6.86 0.91 20.23
C ARG A 197 6.93 -0.62 20.25
N ASP A 198 5.98 -1.26 20.94
CA ASP A 198 5.79 -2.72 20.93
C ASP A 198 4.46 -3.05 20.24
N GLN A 199 4.42 -2.87 18.92
CA GLN A 199 3.20 -2.93 18.11
C GLN A 199 3.28 -4.04 17.04
N VAL A 200 3.88 -5.20 17.35
CA VAL A 200 4.11 -6.31 16.39
C VAL A 200 2.88 -6.71 15.59
N LEU A 201 1.71 -6.68 16.22
CA LEU A 201 0.45 -7.00 15.53
C LEU A 201 0.10 -5.96 14.45
N LYS A 202 0.37 -4.66 14.71
CA LYS A 202 0.25 -3.57 13.72
C LYS A 202 1.34 -3.64 12.65
N TRP A 203 2.54 -4.12 12.98
CA TRP A 203 3.59 -4.28 11.98
C TRP A 203 3.30 -5.45 11.04
N TYR A 204 2.75 -6.54 11.56
CA TYR A 204 2.36 -7.70 10.76
C TYR A 204 1.25 -7.39 9.74
N THR A 205 0.32 -6.50 10.06
CA THR A 205 -0.77 -6.14 9.14
C THR A 205 -0.27 -5.47 7.86
N TRP A 206 0.91 -4.83 7.86
CA TRP A 206 1.57 -4.38 6.63
C TRP A 206 1.91 -5.58 5.73
N SER A 207 2.70 -6.52 6.22
CA SER A 207 3.14 -7.70 5.46
C SER A 207 1.95 -8.54 4.99
N MET A 208 0.95 -8.74 5.86
CA MET A 208 -0.32 -9.42 5.56
C MET A 208 -1.03 -8.80 4.35
N THR A 209 -1.02 -7.48 4.27
CA THR A 209 -1.70 -6.76 3.21
C THR A 209 -0.90 -6.72 1.92
N ILE A 210 0.40 -6.44 2.03
CA ILE A 210 1.31 -6.27 0.89
C ILE A 210 1.41 -7.58 0.10
N LEU A 211 1.67 -8.70 0.79
CA LEU A 211 1.92 -10.01 0.17
C LEU A 211 0.70 -10.92 0.34
N GLN A 212 -0.19 -10.90 -0.64
CA GLN A 212 -1.42 -11.71 -0.63
C GLN A 212 -1.20 -13.10 -1.23
N GLY A 213 -1.97 -14.07 -0.74
CA GLY A 213 -1.95 -15.45 -1.23
C GLY A 213 -1.20 -16.43 -0.30
N PRO A 214 -1.61 -17.71 -0.27
CA PRO A 214 -1.07 -18.69 0.68
C PRO A 214 0.41 -19.02 0.43
N SER A 215 0.88 -18.97 -0.81
CA SER A 215 2.27 -19.25 -1.18
C SER A 215 3.29 -18.26 -0.59
N LEU A 216 2.86 -17.04 -0.27
CA LEU A 216 3.74 -15.97 0.25
C LEU A 216 3.81 -15.94 1.79
N SER A 217 3.30 -16.98 2.46
CA SER A 217 3.28 -17.09 3.93
C SER A 217 4.63 -16.83 4.58
N ARG A 218 5.68 -17.50 4.10
CA ARG A 218 7.02 -17.34 4.66
C ARG A 218 7.52 -15.91 4.51
N TYR A 219 7.29 -15.31 3.35
CA TYR A 219 7.74 -13.95 3.05
C TYR A 219 7.04 -12.91 3.94
N ARG A 220 5.75 -13.12 4.27
CA ARG A 220 5.05 -12.27 5.23
C ARG A 220 5.68 -12.30 6.62
N VAL A 221 6.05 -13.50 7.10
CA VAL A 221 6.73 -13.63 8.39
C VAL A 221 8.04 -12.87 8.39
N GLU A 222 8.87 -13.07 7.37
CA GLU A 222 10.20 -12.48 7.32
C GLU A 222 10.19 -10.96 7.08
N ILE A 223 9.32 -10.47 6.20
CA ILE A 223 9.15 -9.03 5.97
C ILE A 223 8.64 -8.33 7.23
N THR A 224 7.82 -9.00 8.05
CA THR A 224 7.39 -8.44 9.34
C THR A 224 8.56 -8.22 10.28
N LYS A 225 9.58 -9.08 10.25
CA LYS A 225 10.79 -8.89 11.07
C LYS A 225 11.55 -7.64 10.65
N ILE A 226 11.70 -7.42 9.33
CA ILE A 226 12.35 -6.21 8.78
C ILE A 226 11.57 -4.96 9.17
N ILE A 227 10.24 -4.96 9.00
CA ILE A 227 9.38 -3.83 9.37
C ILE A 227 9.48 -3.56 10.89
N ALA A 228 9.39 -4.58 11.72
CA ALA A 228 9.51 -4.45 13.17
C ALA A 228 10.83 -3.79 13.59
N ILE A 229 11.95 -4.23 13.01
CA ILE A 229 13.26 -3.64 13.28
C ILE A 229 13.34 -2.20 12.77
N ALA A 230 12.74 -1.89 11.61
CA ALA A 230 12.70 -0.52 11.10
C ALA A 230 11.97 0.44 12.06
N TYR A 231 10.84 0.03 12.64
CA TYR A 231 10.14 0.81 13.68
C TYR A 231 10.98 1.01 14.95
N VAL A 232 11.72 -0.01 15.38
CA VAL A 232 12.62 0.13 16.54
C VAL A 232 13.78 1.08 16.23
N VAL A 233 14.32 1.03 15.02
CA VAL A 233 15.38 1.95 14.58
C VAL A 233 14.85 3.39 14.57
N ASP A 234 13.67 3.62 13.99
CA ASP A 234 12.97 4.92 14.00
C ASP A 234 12.85 5.47 15.43
N ASP A 235 12.33 4.67 16.37
CA ASP A 235 12.22 5.05 17.79
C ASP A 235 13.59 5.35 18.44
N ILE A 236 14.65 4.63 18.04
CA ILE A 236 16.00 4.92 18.54
C ILE A 236 16.47 6.29 18.04
N PHE A 237 16.21 6.64 16.78
CA PHE A 237 16.58 7.93 16.22
C PHE A 237 15.81 9.09 16.83
N ASP A 238 14.52 8.89 17.11
CA ASP A 238 13.64 9.96 17.57
C ASP A 238 13.66 10.17 19.09
N LEU A 239 13.75 9.08 19.86
CA LEU A 239 13.45 9.10 21.29
C LEU A 239 14.61 8.69 22.19
N VAL A 240 15.61 7.98 21.67
CA VAL A 240 16.63 7.31 22.51
C VAL A 240 18.04 7.85 22.30
N GLY A 241 18.51 7.87 21.05
CA GLY A 241 19.92 8.07 20.74
C GLY A 241 20.33 9.54 20.74
N THR A 242 21.50 9.83 21.33
CA THR A 242 22.17 11.11 21.08
C THR A 242 22.79 11.14 19.68
N LEU A 243 23.02 12.33 19.10
CA LEU A 243 23.64 12.45 17.77
C LEU A 243 24.96 11.68 17.63
N ASP A 244 25.78 11.62 18.68
CA ASP A 244 27.05 10.88 18.67
C ASP A 244 26.79 9.37 18.62
N GLU A 245 25.82 8.86 19.39
CA GLU A 245 25.43 7.46 19.40
C GLU A 245 24.78 7.04 18.07
N LEU A 246 23.90 7.88 17.50
CA LEU A 246 23.29 7.67 16.19
C LEU A 246 24.35 7.66 15.06
N SER A 247 25.36 8.52 15.18
CA SER A 247 26.50 8.53 14.25
C SER A 247 27.32 7.24 14.34
N LEU A 248 27.54 6.71 15.55
CA LEU A 248 28.19 5.41 15.75
C LEU A 248 27.34 4.26 15.20
N PHE A 249 26.02 4.30 15.41
CA PHE A 249 25.09 3.29 14.90
C PHE A 249 25.09 3.27 13.37
N THR A 250 24.98 4.44 12.74
CA THR A 250 25.07 4.61 11.28
C THR A 250 26.40 4.08 10.73
N LYS A 251 27.51 4.36 11.43
CA LYS A 251 28.82 3.84 11.05
C LYS A 251 28.87 2.31 11.12
N ALA A 252 28.28 1.69 12.14
CA ALA A 252 28.22 0.24 12.28
C ALA A 252 27.46 -0.40 11.10
N ILE A 253 26.35 0.18 10.65
CA ILE A 253 25.60 -0.27 9.47
C ILE A 253 26.46 -0.20 8.19
N LYS A 254 27.24 0.87 8.02
CA LYS A 254 28.14 1.03 6.85
C LYS A 254 29.28 0.02 6.84
N VAL A 255 29.81 -0.34 8.00
CA VAL A 255 30.86 -1.35 8.14
C VAL A 255 30.29 -2.76 7.94
N TRP A 256 29.10 -3.02 8.50
CA TRP A 256 28.39 -4.30 8.44
C TRP A 256 29.22 -5.48 8.96
N ASP A 257 29.77 -5.31 10.15
CA ASP A 257 30.52 -6.34 10.88
C ASP A 257 29.87 -6.55 12.24
N ILE A 258 29.57 -7.81 12.58
CA ILE A 258 28.96 -8.16 13.87
C ILE A 258 29.86 -7.77 15.05
N ALA A 259 31.18 -7.70 14.85
CA ALA A 259 32.16 -7.30 15.85
C ALA A 259 32.36 -5.76 15.95
N ALA A 260 31.76 -4.98 15.05
CA ALA A 260 31.78 -3.51 15.13
C ALA A 260 30.86 -2.94 16.24
N ASP A 261 30.23 -3.81 17.04
CA ASP A 261 29.20 -3.51 18.02
C ASP A 261 29.76 -3.08 19.39
N ASP A 262 31.04 -3.35 19.67
CA ASP A 262 31.64 -3.15 20.99
C ASP A 262 31.64 -1.69 21.47
N SER A 263 31.63 -0.72 20.55
CA SER A 263 31.54 0.70 20.86
C SER A 263 30.11 1.24 21.02
N LEU A 264 29.08 0.45 20.70
CA LEU A 264 27.68 0.88 20.78
C LEU A 264 27.14 0.76 22.21
N PRO A 265 26.27 1.68 22.65
CA PRO A 265 25.46 1.52 23.86
C PRO A 265 24.68 0.19 23.84
N SER A 266 24.39 -0.37 25.01
CA SER A 266 23.82 -1.72 25.13
C SER A 266 22.53 -1.92 24.31
N CYS A 267 21.58 -0.99 24.39
CA CYS A 267 20.30 -1.09 23.66
C CYS A 267 20.50 -1.02 22.13
N ILE A 268 21.28 -0.06 21.66
CA ILE A 268 21.60 0.13 20.23
C ILE A 268 22.37 -1.09 19.68
N ARG A 269 23.26 -1.66 20.48
CA ARG A 269 24.00 -2.88 20.15
C ARG A 269 23.08 -4.06 19.91
N SER A 270 22.07 -4.26 20.77
CA SER A 270 21.10 -5.34 20.59
C SER A 270 20.22 -5.14 19.37
N CYS A 271 19.78 -3.90 19.10
CA CYS A 271 19.07 -3.56 17.87
C CYS A 271 19.93 -3.86 16.63
N TYR A 272 21.20 -3.44 16.63
CA TYR A 272 22.14 -3.72 15.54
C TYR A 272 22.31 -5.23 15.30
N LYS A 273 22.46 -6.04 16.35
CA LYS A 273 22.56 -7.50 16.24
C LYS A 273 21.30 -8.12 15.65
N ALA A 274 20.13 -7.67 16.08
CA ALA A 274 18.86 -8.10 15.53
C ALA A 274 18.75 -7.78 14.04
N LEU A 275 19.03 -6.52 13.66
CA LEU A 275 19.05 -6.04 12.28
C LEU A 275 20.00 -6.86 11.41
N TYR A 276 21.24 -7.02 11.85
CA TYR A 276 22.25 -7.80 11.14
C TYR A 276 21.77 -9.24 10.94
N THR A 277 21.30 -9.88 12.00
CA THR A 277 20.89 -11.29 11.95
C THR A 277 19.71 -11.50 11.00
N VAL A 278 18.63 -10.73 11.15
CA VAL A 278 17.44 -10.85 10.30
C VAL A 278 17.75 -10.55 8.84
N THR A 279 18.59 -9.56 8.57
CA THR A 279 18.96 -9.21 7.19
C THR A 279 19.79 -10.31 6.52
N ASN A 280 20.70 -10.95 7.26
CA ASN A 280 21.44 -12.10 6.74
C ASN A 280 20.54 -13.34 6.56
N GLU A 281 19.61 -13.61 7.49
CA GLU A 281 18.61 -14.67 7.32
C GLU A 281 17.76 -14.46 6.06
N MET A 282 17.37 -13.21 5.77
CA MET A 282 16.66 -12.84 4.54
C MET A 282 17.48 -13.11 3.29
N SER A 283 18.76 -12.75 3.34
CA SER A 283 19.68 -13.01 2.24
C SER A 283 19.84 -14.52 1.98
N ASP A 284 19.96 -15.33 3.03
CA ASP A 284 20.06 -16.77 2.94
C ASP A 284 18.79 -17.41 2.34
N ILE A 285 17.60 -16.89 2.66
CA ILE A 285 16.34 -17.35 2.09
C ILE A 285 16.32 -17.09 0.59
N SER A 286 16.64 -15.86 0.17
CA SER A 286 16.73 -15.49 -1.24
C SER A 286 17.76 -16.34 -1.99
N GLU A 287 18.94 -16.58 -1.40
CA GLU A 287 19.99 -17.39 -2.04
C GLU A 287 19.56 -18.85 -2.20
N LYS A 288 18.88 -19.43 -1.20
CA LYS A 288 18.40 -20.81 -1.27
C LYS A 288 17.29 -21.02 -2.30
N GLU A 289 16.37 -20.07 -2.40
CA GLU A 289 15.20 -20.19 -3.29
C GLU A 289 15.51 -19.76 -4.73
N HIS A 290 16.33 -18.70 -4.89
CA HIS A 290 16.54 -18.02 -6.17
C HIS A 290 17.99 -18.06 -6.66
N GLY A 291 18.92 -18.63 -5.89
CA GLY A 291 20.33 -18.79 -6.28
C GLY A 291 21.16 -17.51 -6.28
N LEU A 292 20.64 -16.42 -5.72
CA LEU A 292 21.29 -15.11 -5.67
C LEU A 292 21.33 -14.59 -4.23
N ASN A 293 22.50 -14.17 -3.78
CA ASN A 293 22.71 -13.58 -2.46
C ASN A 293 22.58 -12.04 -2.54
N PRO A 294 21.48 -11.43 -2.04
CA PRO A 294 21.23 -10.00 -2.16
C PRO A 294 21.85 -9.15 -1.04
N ILE A 295 22.73 -9.71 -0.19
CA ILE A 295 23.15 -9.04 1.05
C ILE A 295 23.69 -7.62 0.83
N ASN A 296 24.39 -7.38 -0.29
CA ASN A 296 24.92 -6.06 -0.61
C ASN A 296 23.81 -5.03 -0.85
N HIS A 297 22.75 -5.42 -1.57
CA HIS A 297 21.58 -4.58 -1.82
C HIS A 297 20.78 -4.37 -0.52
N LEU A 298 20.58 -5.42 0.27
CA LEU A 298 19.85 -5.32 1.55
C LEU A 298 20.58 -4.42 2.55
N ARG A 299 21.91 -4.57 2.69
CA ARG A 299 22.74 -3.67 3.49
C ARG A 299 22.65 -2.24 2.99
N LYS A 300 22.71 -2.02 1.68
CA LYS A 300 22.66 -0.68 1.11
C LYS A 300 21.31 0.00 1.37
N ALA A 301 20.22 -0.75 1.34
CA ALA A 301 18.90 -0.24 1.71
C ALA A 301 18.83 0.23 3.18
N TRP A 302 19.44 -0.52 4.10
CA TRP A 302 19.60 -0.05 5.49
C TRP A 302 20.48 1.19 5.60
N GLU A 303 21.61 1.23 4.90
CA GLU A 303 22.50 2.40 4.89
C GLU A 303 21.75 3.67 4.46
N VAL A 304 20.94 3.57 3.40
CA VAL A 304 20.16 4.69 2.86
C VAL A 304 19.10 5.15 3.84
N LEU A 305 18.40 4.23 4.52
CA LEU A 305 17.45 4.56 5.57
C LEU A 305 18.13 5.32 6.73
N PHE A 306 19.28 4.81 7.21
CA PHE A 306 20.06 5.45 8.27
C PHE A 306 20.59 6.83 7.88
N ASP A 307 21.06 6.99 6.63
CA ASP A 307 21.49 8.29 6.13
C ASP A 307 20.32 9.29 6.09
N GLY A 308 19.11 8.84 5.74
CA GLY A 308 17.89 9.63 5.80
C GLY A 308 17.51 10.07 7.22
N PHE A 309 17.51 9.14 8.19
CA PHE A 309 17.26 9.49 9.60
C PHE A 309 18.34 10.42 10.16
N MET A 310 19.61 10.25 9.77
CA MET A 310 20.67 11.19 10.17
C MET A 310 20.49 12.59 9.58
N VAL A 311 19.80 12.75 8.44
CA VAL A 311 19.44 14.06 7.89
C VAL A 311 18.38 14.72 8.77
N GLU A 312 17.31 13.99 9.13
CA GLU A 312 16.25 14.46 10.03
C GLU A 312 16.80 14.84 11.41
N ALA A 313 17.60 13.96 12.02
CA ALA A 313 18.25 14.23 13.31
C ALA A 313 19.14 15.49 13.28
N LYS A 314 19.80 15.78 12.15
CA LYS A 314 20.59 17.01 11.98
C LYS A 314 19.70 18.25 11.82
N TRP A 315 18.60 18.15 11.07
CA TRP A 315 17.64 19.25 10.96
C TRP A 315 17.12 19.64 12.34
N LEU A 316 16.70 18.66 13.14
CA LEU A 316 16.23 18.86 14.51
C LEU A 316 17.32 19.47 15.40
N ALA A 317 18.51 18.87 15.45
CA ALA A 317 19.57 19.32 16.34
C ALA A 317 20.14 20.71 16.01
N THR A 318 20.07 21.12 14.75
CA THR A 318 20.57 22.44 14.30
C THR A 318 19.48 23.49 14.14
N ASN A 319 18.20 23.14 14.40
CA ASN A 319 17.02 23.95 14.08
C ASN A 319 17.02 24.41 12.60
N GLN A 320 17.54 23.59 11.69
CA GLN A 320 17.48 23.85 10.27
C GLN A 320 16.10 23.46 9.76
N VAL A 321 15.40 24.42 9.16
CA VAL A 321 14.10 24.19 8.52
C VAL A 321 14.33 23.86 7.04
N PRO A 322 14.07 22.61 6.59
CA PRO A 322 14.16 22.26 5.17
C PRO A 322 12.99 22.87 4.39
N THR A 323 13.10 22.90 3.06
CA THR A 323 11.91 23.14 2.22
C THR A 323 10.96 21.94 2.27
N ALA A 324 9.67 22.15 2.00
CA ALA A 324 8.68 21.06 1.98
C ALA A 324 9.06 19.96 0.96
N GLU A 325 9.64 20.35 -0.17
CA GLU A 325 10.11 19.40 -1.19
C GLU A 325 11.35 18.61 -0.74
N GLU A 326 12.33 19.28 -0.12
CA GLU A 326 13.51 18.59 0.43
C GLU A 326 13.14 17.62 1.55
N TYR A 327 12.21 18.03 2.41
CA TYR A 327 11.65 17.18 3.44
C TYR A 327 10.96 15.97 2.83
N LEU A 328 10.04 16.15 1.86
CA LEU A 328 9.32 15.03 1.24
C LEU A 328 10.28 14.05 0.57
N ARG A 329 11.34 14.55 -0.08
CA ARG A 329 12.36 13.70 -0.71
C ARG A 329 13.09 12.83 0.33
N ASN A 330 13.42 13.37 1.50
CA ASN A 330 13.99 12.57 2.60
C ASN A 330 12.93 11.64 3.22
N GLY A 331 11.71 12.15 3.41
CA GLY A 331 10.54 11.44 3.92
C GLY A 331 10.17 10.19 3.12
N VAL A 332 10.46 10.15 1.82
CA VAL A 332 10.34 8.94 0.99
C VAL A 332 11.26 7.84 1.48
N VAL A 333 12.51 8.17 1.83
CA VAL A 333 13.49 7.22 2.34
C VAL A 333 13.13 6.81 3.76
N THR A 334 12.86 7.78 4.64
CA THR A 334 12.60 7.56 6.07
C THR A 334 11.23 6.94 6.34
N SER A 335 10.32 6.88 5.35
CA SER A 335 9.10 6.08 5.47
C SER A 335 9.34 4.57 5.63
N GLY A 336 10.57 4.07 5.37
CA GLY A 336 10.91 2.65 5.44
C GLY A 336 10.34 1.80 4.30
N VAL A 337 9.48 2.37 3.44
CA VAL A 337 8.91 1.67 2.27
C VAL A 337 10.00 1.19 1.31
N PRO A 338 11.00 1.99 0.91
CA PRO A 338 12.07 1.50 0.05
C PRO A 338 12.83 0.31 0.64
N LEU A 339 13.12 0.33 1.94
CA LEU A 339 13.78 -0.78 2.64
C LEU A 339 12.94 -2.07 2.55
N ALA A 340 11.65 -1.99 2.88
CA ALA A 340 10.76 -3.14 2.83
C ALA A 340 10.64 -3.70 1.40
N PHE A 341 10.52 -2.83 0.39
CA PHE A 341 10.35 -3.26 -0.99
C PHE A 341 11.61 -3.81 -1.64
N VAL A 342 12.80 -3.34 -1.27
CA VAL A 342 14.06 -3.99 -1.69
C VAL A 342 14.10 -5.43 -1.17
N ASN A 343 13.72 -5.68 0.08
CA ASN A 343 13.63 -7.04 0.62
C ASN A 343 12.57 -7.89 -0.12
N ILE A 344 11.39 -7.33 -0.38
CA ILE A 344 10.33 -8.02 -1.14
C ILE A 344 10.78 -8.37 -2.57
N LEU A 345 11.49 -7.46 -3.23
CA LEU A 345 11.97 -7.66 -4.60
C LEU A 345 12.81 -8.92 -4.72
N PHE A 346 13.76 -9.12 -3.80
CA PHE A 346 14.63 -10.30 -3.79
C PHE A 346 13.90 -11.56 -3.32
N LEU A 347 13.00 -11.46 -2.34
CA LEU A 347 12.18 -12.61 -1.94
C LEU A 347 11.29 -13.11 -3.07
N LEU A 348 10.82 -12.24 -3.97
CA LEU A 348 10.04 -12.61 -5.14
C LEU A 348 10.89 -13.10 -6.33
N GLY A 349 12.21 -13.22 -6.17
CA GLY A 349 13.08 -13.80 -7.21
C GLY A 349 13.30 -12.88 -8.42
N HIS A 350 13.27 -11.56 -8.23
CA HIS A 350 13.55 -10.62 -9.32
C HIS A 350 15.05 -10.58 -9.70
N HIS A 351 15.49 -11.58 -10.47
CA HIS A 351 16.90 -11.77 -10.84
C HIS A 351 17.51 -10.58 -11.61
N HIS A 352 16.72 -9.87 -12.42
CA HIS A 352 17.22 -8.67 -13.15
C HIS A 352 17.64 -7.53 -12.23
N ALA A 353 17.11 -7.47 -11.00
CA ALA A 353 17.53 -6.46 -10.02
C ALA A 353 18.89 -6.78 -9.40
N ALA A 354 19.34 -8.05 -9.46
CA ALA A 354 20.65 -8.46 -8.98
C ALA A 354 21.79 -8.08 -9.95
N ASP A 355 21.48 -7.88 -11.22
CA ASP A 355 22.43 -7.38 -12.23
C ASP A 355 22.65 -5.86 -12.13
N MET A 356 21.73 -5.14 -11.48
CA MET A 356 21.88 -3.71 -11.18
C MET A 356 22.83 -3.51 -10.01
N ASP A 357 23.64 -2.46 -10.07
CA ASP A 357 24.46 -2.06 -8.93
C ASP A 357 23.53 -1.79 -7.72
N ALA A 358 23.94 -2.22 -6.53
CA ALA A 358 23.21 -1.94 -5.29
C ALA A 358 22.99 -0.43 -5.09
N THR A 359 23.91 0.39 -5.60
CA THR A 359 23.77 1.85 -5.62
C THR A 359 22.68 2.32 -6.59
N GLU A 360 22.52 1.71 -7.76
CA GLU A 360 21.48 2.13 -8.73
C GLU A 360 20.06 1.95 -8.18
N LEU A 361 19.77 0.82 -7.53
CA LEU A 361 18.44 0.56 -6.97
C LEU A 361 18.08 1.51 -5.81
N THR A 362 19.10 2.05 -5.13
CA THR A 362 18.92 2.90 -3.94
C THR A 362 19.06 4.39 -4.23
N ASP A 363 19.94 4.78 -5.15
CA ASP A 363 20.11 6.16 -5.63
C ASP A 363 18.96 6.56 -6.59
N HIS A 364 18.31 5.59 -7.23
CA HIS A 364 17.17 5.77 -8.11
C HIS A 364 16.00 4.87 -7.71
N ILE A 365 15.36 5.20 -6.58
CA ILE A 365 14.18 4.49 -6.08
C ILE A 365 13.12 4.42 -7.21
N PRO A 366 12.73 3.22 -7.65
CA PRO A 366 11.76 3.05 -8.73
C PRO A 366 10.45 3.79 -8.46
N PRO A 367 9.80 4.41 -9.49
CA PRO A 367 8.58 5.18 -9.29
C PRO A 367 7.44 4.40 -8.62
N ALA A 368 7.33 3.10 -8.84
CA ALA A 368 6.35 2.24 -8.16
C ALA A 368 6.54 2.24 -6.63
N ILE A 369 7.79 2.16 -6.17
CA ILE A 369 8.15 2.18 -4.75
C ILE A 369 8.04 3.61 -4.20
N SER A 370 8.60 4.60 -4.91
CA SER A 370 8.60 5.98 -4.43
C SER A 370 7.19 6.57 -4.35
N SER A 371 6.28 6.20 -5.26
CA SER A 371 4.89 6.67 -5.21
C SER A 371 4.18 6.13 -3.96
N ALA A 372 4.32 4.85 -3.65
CA ALA A 372 3.78 4.26 -2.42
C ALA A 372 4.38 4.91 -1.16
N ALA A 373 5.69 5.17 -1.16
CA ALA A 373 6.39 5.85 -0.07
C ALA A 373 5.92 7.29 0.14
N LYS A 374 5.74 8.08 -0.93
CA LYS A 374 5.19 9.44 -0.83
C LYS A 374 3.74 9.43 -0.36
N ILE A 375 2.92 8.50 -0.86
CA ILE A 375 1.54 8.34 -0.37
C ILE A 375 1.58 8.09 1.14
N LEU A 376 2.46 7.19 1.62
CA LEU A 376 2.64 6.94 3.05
C LEU A 376 2.99 8.22 3.81
N ARG A 377 4.11 8.86 3.45
CA ARG A 377 4.60 10.05 4.16
C ARG A 377 3.55 11.17 4.18
N LEU A 378 2.89 11.44 3.06
CA LEU A 378 1.85 12.47 3.00
C LEU A 378 0.63 12.14 3.85
N TRP A 379 0.26 10.86 4.00
CA TRP A 379 -0.86 10.48 4.87
C TRP A 379 -0.50 10.56 6.35
N ASP A 380 0.73 10.13 6.70
CA ASP A 380 1.27 10.21 8.05
C ASP A 380 1.31 11.66 8.54
N ASP A 381 1.89 12.55 7.73
CA ASP A 381 2.06 13.96 8.03
C ASP A 381 0.77 14.80 7.93
N MET A 382 -0.35 14.22 7.52
CA MET A 382 -1.60 14.96 7.35
C MET A 382 -2.21 15.41 8.70
N GLY A 383 -1.70 14.90 9.82
CA GLY A 383 -1.97 15.40 11.18
C GLY A 383 -3.17 14.76 11.87
N SER A 384 -3.54 13.54 11.48
CA SER A 384 -4.58 12.74 12.15
C SER A 384 -4.08 12.03 13.41
N ALA A 385 -2.81 11.65 13.45
CA ALA A 385 -2.16 11.08 14.63
C ALA A 385 -1.79 12.19 15.64
N GLN A 386 -1.97 11.92 16.92
CA GLN A 386 -1.29 12.64 17.99
C GLN A 386 0.09 12.01 18.12
N ASP A 387 1.15 12.79 17.88
CA ASP A 387 2.54 12.31 17.96
C ASP A 387 2.75 11.53 19.26
N GLU A 388 3.33 10.32 19.15
CA GLU A 388 3.46 9.35 20.23
C GLU A 388 4.56 9.75 21.23
N GLY A 389 4.49 10.98 21.78
CA GLY A 389 5.35 11.46 22.86
C GLY A 389 6.60 12.23 22.43
N GLN A 390 6.75 12.57 21.15
CA GLN A 390 7.82 13.46 20.68
C GLN A 390 7.56 14.90 21.16
N GLU A 391 8.45 15.45 21.99
CA GLU A 391 8.46 16.86 22.37
C GLU A 391 9.39 17.64 21.41
N GLY A 392 8.88 18.15 20.29
CA GLY A 392 9.71 18.93 19.37
C GLY A 392 9.12 19.15 17.97
N LEU A 393 9.85 19.89 17.13
CA LEU A 393 9.61 19.99 15.69
C LEU A 393 10.23 18.75 15.01
N ASP A 394 9.57 17.60 15.10
CA ASP A 394 9.79 16.48 14.16
C ASP A 394 9.65 16.98 12.71
N GLY A 395 8.80 17.99 12.51
CA GLY A 395 8.61 18.70 11.26
C GLY A 395 7.79 17.84 10.32
N SER A 396 6.50 18.14 10.19
CA SER A 396 5.65 17.46 9.22
C SER A 396 5.66 18.17 7.86
N TYR A 397 5.48 17.45 6.75
CA TYR A 397 5.30 18.07 5.43
C TYR A 397 4.21 19.14 5.45
N ARG A 398 3.13 18.90 6.19
CA ARG A 398 2.00 19.82 6.36
C ARG A 398 2.45 21.16 6.94
N GLU A 399 3.25 21.14 8.00
CA GLU A 399 3.76 22.36 8.64
C GLU A 399 4.69 23.13 7.72
N LEU A 400 5.64 22.44 7.09
CA LEU A 400 6.59 23.05 6.15
C LEU A 400 5.86 23.69 4.95
N TYR A 401 4.84 23.01 4.41
CA TYR A 401 4.01 23.56 3.35
C TYR A 401 3.29 24.84 3.80
N LEU A 402 2.74 24.88 5.01
CA LEU A 402 2.07 26.07 5.55
C LEU A 402 3.04 27.22 5.83
N MET A 403 4.28 26.94 6.22
CA MET A 403 5.32 27.97 6.35
C MET A 403 5.65 28.62 5.00
N GLU A 404 5.76 27.82 3.95
CA GLU A 404 5.98 28.30 2.58
C GLU A 404 4.73 28.95 1.96
N ASN A 405 3.54 28.50 2.35
CA ASN A 405 2.25 28.90 1.80
C ASN A 405 1.24 29.27 2.91
N PRO A 406 1.38 30.42 3.61
CA PRO A 406 0.58 30.74 4.80
C PRO A 406 -0.93 30.87 4.57
N ALA A 407 -1.36 31.11 3.33
CA ALA A 407 -2.78 31.21 2.94
C ALA A 407 -3.28 29.95 2.21
N GLY A 408 -2.45 28.90 2.13
CA GLY A 408 -2.76 27.66 1.43
C GLY A 408 -3.64 26.73 2.26
N ASP A 409 -4.36 25.86 1.55
CA ASP A 409 -5.04 24.72 2.16
C ASP A 409 -4.12 23.49 2.05
N ALA A 410 -3.42 23.19 3.15
CA ALA A 410 -2.44 22.11 3.19
C ALA A 410 -3.06 20.73 2.97
N GLU A 411 -4.24 20.48 3.56
CA GLU A 411 -4.91 19.19 3.46
C GLU A 411 -5.35 18.92 2.01
N GLU A 412 -5.97 19.92 1.37
CA GLU A 412 -6.40 19.82 -0.02
C GLU A 412 -5.20 19.76 -0.98
N HIS A 413 -4.08 20.44 -0.68
CA HIS A 413 -2.84 20.30 -1.45
C HIS A 413 -2.23 18.90 -1.34
N MET A 414 -2.12 18.35 -0.13
CA MET A 414 -1.58 17.01 0.12
C MET A 414 -2.47 15.94 -0.52
N LYS A 415 -3.80 16.06 -0.45
CA LYS A 415 -4.75 15.18 -1.15
C LYS A 415 -4.53 15.18 -2.67
N ARG A 416 -4.24 16.35 -3.27
CA ARG A 416 -3.89 16.43 -4.69
C ARG A 416 -2.55 15.76 -5.01
N LEU A 417 -1.54 15.89 -4.13
CA LEU A 417 -0.27 15.18 -4.29
C LEU A 417 -0.48 13.67 -4.21
N ILE A 418 -1.20 13.18 -3.20
CA ILE A 418 -1.57 11.76 -3.05
C ILE A 418 -2.27 11.26 -4.32
N ALA A 419 -3.23 12.02 -4.86
CA ALA A 419 -3.91 11.63 -6.09
C ALA A 419 -2.97 11.55 -7.32
N ARG A 420 -1.96 12.42 -7.41
CA ARG A 420 -0.94 12.37 -8.46
C ARG A 420 -0.04 11.15 -8.31
N GLU A 421 0.40 10.84 -7.10
CA GLU A 421 1.24 9.66 -6.84
C GLU A 421 0.47 8.35 -7.07
N TRP A 422 -0.85 8.32 -6.80
CA TRP A 422 -1.70 7.21 -7.23
C TRP A 422 -1.73 7.04 -8.75
N ALA A 423 -1.81 8.14 -9.51
CA ALA A 423 -1.80 8.07 -10.96
C ALA A 423 -0.42 7.63 -11.52
N GLU A 424 0.68 8.05 -10.90
CA GLU A 424 2.02 7.56 -11.23
C GLU A 424 2.16 6.06 -10.93
N LEU A 425 1.72 5.62 -9.75
CA LEU A 425 1.73 4.22 -9.36
C LEU A 425 0.90 3.36 -10.32
N ASN A 426 -0.30 3.82 -10.68
CA ASN A 426 -1.13 3.16 -11.69
C ASN A 426 -0.41 3.06 -13.04
N ARG A 427 0.30 4.12 -13.45
CA ARG A 427 1.05 4.13 -14.72
C ARG A 427 2.18 3.10 -14.70
N GLU A 428 2.89 2.98 -13.58
CA GLU A 428 3.91 1.95 -13.39
C GLU A 428 3.34 0.54 -13.45
N CYS A 429 2.25 0.30 -12.72
CA CYS A 429 1.67 -1.05 -12.58
C CYS A 429 0.89 -1.51 -13.82
N PHE A 430 0.18 -0.61 -14.51
CA PHE A 430 -0.74 -0.99 -15.59
C PHE A 430 -0.24 -0.66 -17.00
N SER A 431 0.66 0.32 -17.15
CA SER A 431 1.13 0.77 -18.48
C SER A 431 2.61 0.44 -18.72
N ARG A 432 3.52 0.86 -17.84
CA ARG A 432 4.96 0.62 -18.00
C ARG A 432 5.33 -0.84 -17.70
N ARG A 433 4.69 -1.43 -16.69
CA ARG A 433 4.91 -2.81 -16.22
C ARG A 433 6.39 -3.12 -15.99
N THR A 434 7.07 -2.20 -15.31
CA THR A 434 8.50 -2.28 -15.01
C THR A 434 8.84 -3.52 -14.16
N PHE A 435 7.89 -3.99 -13.35
CA PHE A 435 8.04 -5.13 -12.45
C PHE A 435 7.03 -6.24 -12.76
N SER A 436 7.21 -7.41 -12.12
CA SER A 436 6.23 -8.51 -12.22
C SER A 436 4.88 -8.08 -11.66
N ASP A 437 3.85 -8.86 -11.99
CA ASP A 437 2.50 -8.61 -11.49
C ASP A 437 2.42 -8.76 -9.97
N SER A 438 3.15 -9.73 -9.37
CA SER A 438 3.19 -9.91 -7.92
C SER A 438 3.85 -8.73 -7.20
N PHE A 439 4.95 -8.19 -7.74
CA PHE A 439 5.60 -7.02 -7.17
C PHE A 439 4.79 -5.73 -7.37
N SER A 440 4.18 -5.55 -8.55
CA SER A 440 3.28 -4.42 -8.82
C SER A 440 2.07 -4.43 -7.89
N GLN A 441 1.48 -5.61 -7.67
CA GLN A 441 0.38 -5.78 -6.72
C GLN A 441 0.82 -5.49 -5.28
N ALA A 442 2.04 -5.88 -4.89
CA ALA A 442 2.60 -5.52 -3.58
C ALA A 442 2.69 -3.99 -3.41
N CYS A 443 3.15 -3.25 -4.44
CA CYS A 443 3.22 -1.79 -4.40
C CYS A 443 1.82 -1.15 -4.25
N LEU A 444 0.84 -1.61 -5.03
CA LEU A 444 -0.55 -1.17 -4.93
C LEU A 444 -1.13 -1.48 -3.54
N ASN A 445 -0.89 -2.66 -3.00
CA ASN A 445 -1.39 -3.07 -1.69
C ASN A 445 -0.77 -2.27 -0.54
N ALA A 446 0.53 -1.92 -0.63
CA ALA A 446 1.15 -1.00 0.33
C ALA A 446 0.42 0.35 0.32
N ALA A 447 0.22 0.95 -0.85
CA ALA A 447 -0.48 2.23 -0.97
C ALA A 447 -1.94 2.18 -0.46
N ARG A 448 -2.65 1.06 -0.68
CA ARG A 448 -4.01 0.83 -0.13
C ARG A 448 -4.01 0.74 1.40
N MET A 449 -2.94 0.22 1.99
CA MET A 449 -2.84 0.04 3.44
C MET A 449 -2.60 1.36 4.17
N VAL A 450 -1.92 2.32 3.53
CA VAL A 450 -1.58 3.62 4.11
C VAL A 450 -2.81 4.30 4.74
N SER A 451 -3.89 4.52 3.99
CA SER A 451 -5.05 5.23 4.55
C SER A 451 -5.68 4.48 5.74
N VAL A 452 -5.56 3.15 5.79
CA VAL A 452 -6.07 2.34 6.91
C VAL A 452 -5.17 2.47 8.15
N MET A 453 -3.87 2.68 7.95
CA MET A 453 -2.88 2.81 9.02
C MET A 453 -2.81 4.21 9.63
N TYR A 454 -3.14 5.24 8.86
CA TYR A 454 -2.94 6.65 9.26
C TYR A 454 -4.25 7.46 9.38
N SER A 455 -5.43 6.86 9.16
CA SER A 455 -6.73 7.56 9.36
C SER A 455 -7.27 7.38 10.79
N TYR A 456 -6.63 8.04 11.76
CA TYR A 456 -7.08 8.03 13.15
C TYR A 456 -8.42 8.76 13.34
N ASP A 457 -9.29 8.21 14.20
CA ASP A 457 -10.51 8.87 14.66
C ASP A 457 -10.20 9.93 15.72
N LYS A 458 -11.24 10.65 16.18
CA LYS A 458 -11.08 11.71 17.21
C LYS A 458 -10.58 11.15 18.54
N GLU A 459 -10.77 9.87 18.76
CA GLU A 459 -10.33 9.12 19.94
C GLU A 459 -8.95 8.47 19.73
N GLN A 460 -8.23 8.81 18.66
CA GLN A 460 -6.91 8.27 18.32
C GLN A 460 -6.90 6.75 18.11
N ARG A 461 -8.01 6.22 17.59
CA ARG A 461 -8.13 4.81 17.19
C ARG A 461 -8.15 4.67 15.69
N LEU A 462 -7.85 3.46 15.23
CA LEU A 462 -7.91 3.09 13.82
C LEU A 462 -9.05 2.08 13.62
N PRO A 463 -10.33 2.52 13.60
CA PRO A 463 -11.47 1.60 13.59
C PRO A 463 -11.49 0.66 12.36
N VAL A 464 -11.04 1.16 11.20
CA VAL A 464 -10.94 0.34 9.99
C VAL A 464 -9.85 -0.73 10.13
N LEU A 465 -8.70 -0.37 10.70
CA LEU A 465 -7.62 -1.31 10.98
C LEU A 465 -8.05 -2.36 12.00
N GLU A 466 -8.70 -1.95 13.09
CA GLU A 466 -9.21 -2.87 14.11
C GLU A 466 -10.21 -3.87 13.53
N ASP A 467 -11.15 -3.41 12.70
CA ASP A 467 -12.12 -4.27 12.03
C ASP A 467 -11.44 -5.21 11.02
N TYR A 468 -10.46 -4.72 10.27
CA TYR A 468 -9.66 -5.53 9.34
C TYR A 468 -8.87 -6.63 10.08
N MET A 469 -8.27 -6.31 11.22
CA MET A 469 -7.58 -7.26 12.09
C MET A 469 -8.53 -8.29 12.69
N ARG A 470 -9.73 -7.89 13.14
CA ARG A 470 -10.76 -8.84 13.60
C ARG A 470 -11.24 -9.77 12.48
N MET A 471 -11.26 -9.27 11.26
CA MET A 471 -11.68 -10.07 10.12
C MET A 471 -10.65 -11.17 9.80
N LEU A 472 -9.34 -10.84 9.82
CA LEU A 472 -8.31 -11.71 9.25
C LEU A 472 -7.29 -12.28 10.23
N LEU A 473 -7.27 -11.81 11.48
CA LEU A 473 -6.26 -12.17 12.48
C LEU A 473 -6.84 -12.67 13.80
N ILE A 474 -7.86 -11.99 14.33
CA ILE A 474 -8.45 -12.27 15.66
C ILE A 474 -9.72 -13.07 15.46
#